data_AF-A0A2D9H0D7-F1
#
_entry.id   AF-A0A2D9H0D7-F1
#
_cell.length_a   1.000
_cell.length_b   1.000
_cell.length_c   1.000
_cell.angle_alpha   90.00
_cell.angle_beta   90.00
_cell.angle_gamma   90.00
#
_symmetry.space_group_name_H-M   'P 1'
#
loop_
_entity.id
_entity.type
_entity.pdbx_description
1 polymer ?
#
loop_
_entity_poly.entity_id
_entity_poly.type
_entity_poly.pdbx_seq_one_letter_code
_entity_poly.pdbx_strand_id
1 'polypeptide(L)'
;MSRLAAVTAAVPVVAICAALLADADVQVEPLDRAPSEVPLARTDLVCPTGSEAGGVFVASDAGEVGQVQAVAGGRASEPRTVEVSPDRRVDLADATRVSGVGALARGLVVQRWSTPGLRAVDCPATSSDQWFTGVGAGAEHTSVLELHNPDTGPATATITVLGQSGPVGAGGRLRGVSVAGGATVRLDLGSEIPKREELALHVTTERGRLAATVIDAFVPIGRGETTKEYLSGQREPATSQLLLGLPAGVDDPEVVVANTSDSASRVSLRLVTAEATFTPTELEEVLVDPASVRRFSITKLLRSDVAEGVLGIEVVSSQPATASFRGRVRGDLLSVVPAGPVAGPTLVPVAYPGARLVLGGAETLGTVEVVSYDGRGREVGSKMVEIGPEAAVEVKVPGRAALLRVEPQDTSVEGALVLTNADGAAVVGLRELLREGLVPDVR
;
A
#
# COMPACT_ATOMS: atom_id res chain seq x y z
N MET A 1 41.76 77.39 5.96
CA MET A 1 41.73 75.91 6.10
C MET A 1 40.35 75.46 6.60
N SER A 2 39.32 75.39 5.74
CA SER A 2 38.00 74.87 6.18
C SER A 2 36.98 74.74 5.02
N ARG A 3 37.35 74.07 3.92
CA ARG A 3 36.36 73.65 2.90
C ARG A 3 36.66 72.27 2.32
N LEU A 4 37.95 71.90 2.19
CA LEU A 4 38.32 70.56 1.73
C LEU A 4 38.04 69.45 2.75
N ALA A 5 38.23 69.70 4.05
CA ALA A 5 38.04 68.68 5.10
C ALA A 5 36.56 68.31 5.33
N ALA A 6 35.63 69.21 5.03
CA ALA A 6 34.19 68.94 5.18
C ALA A 6 33.67 68.02 4.07
N VAL A 7 34.26 68.09 2.86
CA VAL A 7 33.82 67.29 1.71
C VAL A 7 34.33 65.85 1.81
N THR A 8 35.53 65.62 2.34
CA THR A 8 36.08 64.26 2.51
C THR A 8 35.39 63.44 3.60
N ALA A 9 34.78 64.08 4.61
CA ALA A 9 34.00 63.39 5.63
C ALA A 9 32.52 63.17 5.22
N ALA A 10 31.97 64.07 4.41
CA ALA A 10 30.56 63.97 3.99
C ALA A 10 30.30 62.81 3.01
N VAL A 11 31.24 62.55 2.08
CA VAL A 11 31.07 61.49 1.07
C VAL A 11 30.94 60.09 1.67
N PRO A 12 31.83 59.62 2.58
CA PRO A 12 31.68 58.30 3.18
C PRO A 12 30.44 58.20 4.08
N VAL A 13 30.06 59.28 4.79
CA VAL A 13 28.85 59.30 5.62
C VAL A 13 27.58 59.21 4.76
N VAL A 14 27.51 59.93 3.64
CA VAL A 14 26.39 59.84 2.70
C VAL A 14 26.34 58.47 2.04
N ALA A 15 27.48 57.85 1.71
CA ALA A 15 27.53 56.50 1.17
C ALA A 15 27.07 55.44 2.20
N ILE A 16 27.47 55.58 3.47
CA ILE A 16 27.04 54.70 4.56
C ILE A 16 25.55 54.91 4.88
N CYS A 17 25.07 56.15 4.91
CA CYS A 17 23.64 56.44 5.09
C CYS A 17 22.81 55.95 3.90
N ALA A 18 23.31 56.05 2.67
CA ALA A 18 22.64 55.50 1.49
C ALA A 18 22.61 53.96 1.50
N ALA A 19 23.67 53.31 2.03
CA ALA A 19 23.70 51.86 2.22
C ALA A 19 22.81 51.39 3.38
N LEU A 20 22.63 52.20 4.43
CA LEU A 20 21.73 51.93 5.57
C LEU A 20 20.26 52.27 5.28
N LEU A 21 19.99 53.16 4.32
CA LEU A 21 18.64 53.49 3.83
C LEU A 21 18.21 52.63 2.64
N ALA A 22 19.13 51.89 2.03
CA ALA A 22 18.79 50.80 1.14
C ALA A 22 18.30 49.63 2.02
N ASP A 23 17.04 49.72 2.46
CA ASP A 23 16.23 48.52 2.68
C ASP A 23 16.18 47.82 1.32
N ALA A 24 17.21 47.00 1.06
CA ALA A 24 17.05 45.87 0.19
C ALA A 24 16.06 44.97 0.92
N ASP A 25 14.77 45.22 0.69
CA ASP A 25 13.75 44.20 0.79
C ASP A 25 14.24 43.07 -0.12
N VAL A 26 15.07 42.20 0.45
CA VAL A 26 15.27 40.86 -0.08
C VAL A 26 13.90 40.26 0.08
N GLN A 27 13.10 40.37 -0.98
CA GLN A 27 11.92 39.54 -1.17
C GLN A 27 12.44 38.11 -1.19
N VAL A 28 12.57 37.52 -0.01
CA VAL A 28 12.72 36.09 0.14
C VAL A 28 11.39 35.56 -0.39
N GLU A 29 11.37 35.15 -1.65
CA GLU A 29 10.22 34.44 -2.19
C GLU A 29 9.85 33.34 -1.19
N PRO A 30 8.58 33.21 -0.80
CA PRO A 30 8.18 32.16 0.12
C PRO A 30 8.64 30.82 -0.45
N LEU A 31 9.48 30.10 0.29
CA LEU A 31 9.95 28.74 -0.03
C LEU A 31 8.81 27.71 -0.04
N ASP A 32 7.60 28.11 0.37
CA ASP A 32 6.41 27.26 0.48
C ASP A 32 5.56 27.32 -0.80
N ARG A 33 6.18 27.13 -1.96
CA ARG A 33 5.43 26.90 -3.20
C ARG A 33 5.11 25.41 -3.31
N ALA A 34 3.83 25.07 -3.47
CA ALA A 34 3.41 23.69 -3.65
C ALA A 34 4.15 23.08 -4.86
N PRO A 35 4.63 21.83 -4.77
CA PRO A 35 5.26 21.14 -5.89
C PRO A 35 4.35 21.15 -7.13
N SER A 36 4.95 21.26 -8.32
CA SER A 36 4.21 21.16 -9.57
C SER A 36 4.10 19.69 -10.01
N GLU A 37 2.91 19.31 -10.49
CA GLU A 37 2.67 18.01 -11.11
C GLU A 37 3.28 17.99 -12.52
N VAL A 38 4.15 17.01 -12.76
CA VAL A 38 4.70 16.76 -14.09
C VAL A 38 4.42 15.32 -14.49
N PRO A 39 4.25 15.06 -15.79
CA PRO A 39 4.05 13.71 -16.26
C PRO A 39 5.20 12.78 -15.85
N LEU A 40 4.87 11.61 -15.28
CA LEU A 40 5.88 10.70 -14.75
C LEU A 40 6.78 10.19 -15.90
N ALA A 41 8.09 10.43 -15.78
CA ALA A 41 9.06 10.08 -16.82
C ALA A 41 9.66 8.68 -16.63
N ARG A 42 9.66 8.18 -15.40
CA ARG A 42 10.15 6.85 -15.03
C ARG A 42 9.39 6.33 -13.83
N THR A 43 9.05 5.05 -13.84
CA THR A 43 8.51 4.35 -12.67
C THR A 43 9.29 3.06 -12.46
N ASP A 44 9.48 2.68 -11.20
CA ASP A 44 10.09 1.42 -10.79
C ASP A 44 9.13 0.77 -9.79
N LEU A 45 8.52 -0.36 -10.19
CA LEU A 45 7.68 -1.18 -9.33
C LEU A 45 8.45 -2.40 -8.86
N VAL A 46 8.32 -2.71 -7.58
CA VAL A 46 9.19 -3.65 -6.90
C VAL A 46 8.38 -4.76 -6.28
N CYS A 47 8.68 -5.99 -6.64
CA CYS A 47 7.98 -7.16 -6.11
C CYS A 47 8.79 -7.78 -4.96
N PRO A 48 8.11 -8.32 -3.92
CA PRO A 48 8.81 -9.11 -2.91
C PRO A 48 9.53 -10.29 -3.58
N THR A 49 10.58 -10.80 -2.94
CA THR A 49 11.38 -11.87 -3.55
C THR A 49 10.58 -13.18 -3.67
N GLY A 50 10.66 -13.83 -4.84
CA GLY A 50 10.05 -15.13 -5.06
C GLY A 50 10.84 -16.23 -4.36
N SER A 51 10.16 -17.12 -3.64
CA SER A 51 10.78 -18.31 -3.03
C SER A 51 9.97 -19.59 -3.23
N GLU A 52 8.84 -19.53 -3.92
CA GLU A 52 7.88 -20.63 -4.09
C GLU A 52 7.32 -20.66 -5.52
N ALA A 53 6.46 -21.63 -5.84
CA ALA A 53 5.83 -21.72 -7.15
C ALA A 53 4.92 -20.51 -7.38
N GLY A 54 5.17 -19.73 -8.42
CA GLY A 54 4.49 -18.47 -8.64
C GLY A 54 5.03 -17.71 -9.84
N GLY A 55 4.65 -16.44 -9.95
CA GLY A 55 5.09 -15.58 -11.02
C GLY A 55 4.76 -14.12 -10.77
N VAL A 56 5.00 -13.31 -11.80
CA VAL A 56 4.70 -11.88 -11.80
C VAL A 56 3.86 -11.57 -13.03
N PHE A 57 2.77 -10.85 -12.84
CA PHE A 57 2.00 -10.26 -13.92
C PHE A 57 2.44 -8.84 -14.16
N VAL A 58 2.51 -8.44 -15.43
CA VAL A 58 2.76 -7.07 -15.85
C VAL A 58 1.63 -6.63 -16.78
N ALA A 59 1.03 -5.49 -16.49
CA ALA A 59 0.05 -4.82 -17.34
C ALA A 59 0.36 -3.33 -17.38
N SER A 60 -0.15 -2.61 -18.37
CA SER A 60 -0.02 -1.15 -18.45
C SER A 60 -1.33 -0.58 -18.94
N ASP A 61 -1.62 0.66 -18.59
CA ASP A 61 -2.79 1.41 -19.04
C ASP A 61 -2.44 2.50 -20.07
N ALA A 62 -1.17 2.62 -20.46
CA ALA A 62 -0.59 3.76 -21.17
C ALA A 62 -1.18 4.09 -22.56
N GLY A 63 -2.27 3.43 -22.98
CA GLY A 63 -2.97 3.68 -24.23
C GLY A 63 -2.24 3.18 -25.49
N GLU A 64 -1.00 2.73 -25.35
CA GLU A 64 -0.15 2.24 -26.43
C GLU A 64 0.58 0.94 -26.08
N VAL A 65 1.04 0.24 -27.11
CA VAL A 65 1.95 -0.90 -26.96
C VAL A 65 3.37 -0.37 -26.80
N GLY A 66 4.14 -0.93 -25.87
CA GLY A 66 5.55 -0.59 -25.74
C GLY A 66 6.31 -1.59 -24.90
N GLN A 67 7.51 -1.20 -24.46
CA GLN A 67 8.46 -2.06 -23.79
C GLN A 67 8.82 -1.56 -22.39
N VAL A 68 8.76 -2.45 -21.41
CA VAL A 68 9.26 -2.24 -20.05
C VAL A 68 10.47 -3.12 -19.77
N GLN A 69 11.26 -2.77 -18.76
CA GLN A 69 12.41 -3.56 -18.34
C GLN A 69 12.06 -4.35 -17.07
N ALA A 70 12.19 -5.67 -17.10
CA ALA A 70 12.01 -6.52 -15.92
C ALA A 70 13.35 -7.11 -15.49
N VAL A 71 13.59 -7.16 -14.18
CA VAL A 71 14.79 -7.76 -13.57
C VAL A 71 14.33 -8.84 -12.60
N ALA A 72 14.82 -10.06 -12.79
CA ALA A 72 14.58 -11.19 -11.87
C ALA A 72 15.36 -11.01 -10.56
N GLY A 73 14.97 -11.74 -9.51
CA GLY A 73 15.68 -11.70 -8.24
C GLY A 73 17.14 -12.14 -8.36
N GLY A 74 18.03 -11.50 -7.60
CA GLY A 74 19.46 -11.86 -7.52
C GLY A 74 20.42 -10.75 -7.99
N ARG A 75 21.62 -10.70 -7.39
CA ARG A 75 22.61 -9.62 -7.60
C ARG A 75 23.20 -9.51 -9.01
N ALA A 76 22.99 -10.51 -9.86
CA ALA A 76 23.59 -10.59 -11.20
C ALA A 76 22.56 -10.76 -12.33
N SER A 77 21.28 -10.50 -12.05
CA SER A 77 20.21 -10.66 -13.03
C SER A 77 20.24 -9.51 -14.03
N GLU A 78 20.42 -9.83 -15.32
CA GLU A 78 20.36 -8.84 -16.39
C GLU A 78 18.91 -8.40 -16.65
N PRO A 79 18.68 -7.10 -16.95
CA PRO A 79 17.37 -6.65 -17.40
C PRO A 79 16.93 -7.34 -18.69
N ARG A 80 15.68 -7.78 -18.72
CA ARG A 80 15.01 -8.27 -19.92
C ARG A 80 13.91 -7.31 -20.35
N THR A 81 13.75 -7.18 -21.66
CA THR A 81 12.69 -6.38 -22.24
C THR A 81 11.39 -7.19 -22.32
N VAL A 82 10.28 -6.57 -21.90
CA VAL A 82 8.94 -7.16 -21.90
C VAL A 82 8.00 -6.21 -22.63
N GLU A 83 7.32 -6.71 -23.66
CA GLU A 83 6.28 -5.96 -24.35
C GLU A 83 4.99 -5.93 -23.51
N VAL A 84 4.33 -4.80 -23.41
CA VAL A 84 3.07 -4.61 -22.68
C VAL A 84 2.05 -3.88 -23.55
N SER A 85 0.77 -4.12 -23.31
CA SER A 85 -0.35 -3.44 -23.97
C SER A 85 -1.47 -3.06 -22.98
N PRO A 86 -2.37 -2.11 -23.33
CA PRO A 86 -3.41 -1.55 -22.44
C PRO A 86 -4.46 -2.53 -21.89
N ASP A 87 -4.63 -3.65 -22.59
CA ASP A 87 -5.75 -4.58 -22.51
C ASP A 87 -5.30 -6.00 -22.13
N ARG A 88 -4.00 -6.22 -21.97
CA ARG A 88 -3.43 -7.55 -21.78
C ARG A 88 -2.43 -7.58 -20.63
N ARG A 89 -2.50 -8.63 -19.81
CA ARG A 89 -1.41 -8.98 -18.89
C ARG A 89 -0.37 -9.88 -19.54
N VAL A 90 0.87 -9.70 -19.12
CA VAL A 90 2.02 -10.55 -19.48
C VAL A 90 2.50 -11.32 -18.25
N ASP A 91 2.78 -12.60 -18.47
CA ASP A 91 3.12 -13.53 -17.41
C ASP A 91 4.63 -13.77 -17.41
N LEU A 92 5.25 -13.42 -16.30
CA LEU A 92 6.67 -13.58 -16.05
C LEU A 92 6.89 -14.67 -15.01
N ALA A 93 7.84 -15.57 -15.25
CA ALA A 93 8.22 -16.58 -14.27
C ALA A 93 8.75 -15.96 -12.96
N ASP A 94 9.50 -14.86 -13.07
CA ASP A 94 9.94 -14.06 -11.92
C ASP A 94 10.29 -12.63 -12.32
N ALA A 95 10.14 -11.69 -11.38
CA ALA A 95 10.67 -10.33 -11.42
C ALA A 95 10.69 -9.74 -10.01
N THR A 96 11.77 -9.09 -9.61
CA THR A 96 11.82 -8.27 -8.37
C THR A 96 11.72 -6.78 -8.66
N ARG A 97 12.02 -6.36 -9.89
CA ARG A 97 11.85 -4.97 -10.33
C ARG A 97 11.32 -4.94 -11.75
N VAL A 98 10.33 -4.09 -12.02
CA VAL A 98 9.87 -3.75 -13.37
C VAL A 98 9.86 -2.24 -13.51
N SER A 99 10.49 -1.75 -14.57
CA SER A 99 10.70 -0.32 -14.80
C SER A 99 10.07 0.11 -16.11
N GLY A 100 9.27 1.18 -16.06
CA GLY A 100 8.69 1.86 -17.22
C GLY A 100 9.33 3.23 -17.42
N VAL A 101 9.44 3.69 -18.68
CA VAL A 101 9.96 5.01 -19.04
C VAL A 101 9.02 5.71 -20.03
N GLY A 102 9.05 7.03 -20.06
CA GLY A 102 8.20 7.82 -20.97
C GLY A 102 6.72 7.57 -20.70
N ALA A 103 5.94 7.28 -21.73
CA ALA A 103 4.51 6.98 -21.59
C ALA A 103 4.26 5.74 -20.71
N LEU A 104 5.11 4.70 -20.81
CA LEU A 104 4.97 3.47 -20.03
C LEU A 104 5.42 3.60 -18.56
N ALA A 105 5.99 4.74 -18.17
CA ALA A 105 6.15 5.04 -16.75
C ALA A 105 4.78 5.24 -16.08
N ARG A 106 3.76 5.63 -16.86
CA ARG A 106 2.41 5.90 -16.37
C ARG A 106 1.54 4.65 -16.51
N GLY A 107 0.69 4.41 -15.52
CA GLY A 107 -0.27 3.32 -15.63
C GLY A 107 0.32 1.91 -15.57
N LEU A 108 1.58 1.74 -15.19
CA LEU A 108 2.20 0.43 -15.05
C LEU A 108 1.61 -0.31 -13.83
N VAL A 109 1.24 -1.57 -14.03
CA VAL A 109 0.81 -2.48 -12.98
C VAL A 109 1.60 -3.75 -12.98
N VAL A 110 2.09 -4.12 -11.79
CA VAL A 110 2.86 -5.32 -11.58
C VAL A 110 2.32 -5.98 -10.32
N GLN A 111 1.99 -7.28 -10.42
CA GLN A 111 1.44 -8.05 -9.32
C GLN A 111 2.22 -9.35 -9.19
N ARG A 112 2.68 -9.69 -7.99
CA ARG A 112 3.22 -11.01 -7.70
C ARG A 112 2.10 -11.93 -7.23
N TRP A 113 2.19 -13.20 -7.61
CA TRP A 113 1.36 -14.27 -7.06
C TRP A 113 2.22 -15.49 -6.76
N SER A 114 1.79 -16.31 -5.81
CA SER A 114 2.52 -17.51 -5.41
C SER A 114 1.63 -18.55 -4.73
N THR A 115 2.12 -19.79 -4.69
CA THR A 115 1.52 -21.02 -4.12
C THR A 115 2.62 -21.85 -3.43
N PRO A 116 2.32 -22.80 -2.52
CA PRO A 116 1.01 -23.23 -2.01
C PRO A 116 0.25 -22.12 -1.28
N GLY A 117 -1.06 -22.31 -1.13
CA GLY A 117 -2.01 -21.25 -0.75
C GLY A 117 -2.34 -20.32 -1.93
N LEU A 118 -3.28 -19.41 -1.72
CA LEU A 118 -3.51 -18.27 -2.60
C LEU A 118 -2.83 -17.06 -1.99
N ARG A 119 -1.86 -16.49 -2.72
CA ARG A 119 -1.21 -15.24 -2.33
C ARG A 119 -1.06 -14.36 -3.54
N ALA A 120 -1.42 -13.11 -3.41
CA ALA A 120 -1.22 -12.12 -4.45
C ALA A 120 -1.00 -10.76 -3.82
N VAL A 121 -0.06 -9.99 -4.37
CA VAL A 121 0.22 -8.64 -3.92
C VAL A 121 0.65 -7.78 -5.08
N ASP A 122 0.15 -6.56 -5.11
CA ASP A 122 0.68 -5.54 -5.99
C ASP A 122 2.11 -5.20 -5.60
N CYS A 123 2.98 -5.11 -6.59
CA CYS A 123 4.36 -4.73 -6.41
C CYS A 123 4.44 -3.21 -6.21
N PRO A 124 4.71 -2.71 -4.99
CA PRO A 124 4.63 -1.29 -4.71
C PRO A 124 5.71 -0.49 -5.45
N ALA A 125 5.41 0.79 -5.67
CA ALA A 125 6.45 1.78 -5.91
C ALA A 125 7.23 2.07 -4.63
N THR A 126 8.35 2.78 -4.76
CA THR A 126 9.10 3.23 -3.59
C THR A 126 8.33 4.28 -2.80
N SER A 127 8.40 4.22 -1.47
CA SER A 127 7.81 5.22 -0.57
C SER A 127 8.83 5.67 0.49
N SER A 128 8.66 6.90 0.95
CA SER A 128 9.39 7.42 2.11
C SER A 128 8.78 7.00 3.44
N ASP A 129 7.49 6.67 3.45
CA ASP A 129 6.71 6.37 4.65
C ASP A 129 5.73 5.22 4.38
N GLN A 130 5.79 4.16 5.19
CA GLN A 130 4.90 3.00 5.05
C GLN A 130 4.59 2.38 6.41
N TRP A 131 3.34 1.99 6.61
CA TRP A 131 2.89 1.27 7.80
C TRP A 131 2.54 -0.19 7.49
N PHE A 132 2.79 -1.09 8.43
CA PHE A 132 2.37 -2.48 8.36
C PHE A 132 1.80 -2.90 9.72
N THR A 133 0.51 -3.22 9.79
CA THR A 133 -0.17 -3.58 11.06
C THR A 133 -0.61 -5.04 11.04
N GLY A 134 -0.37 -5.74 12.15
CA GLY A 134 -0.64 -7.18 12.27
C GLY A 134 0.53 -8.06 11.84
N VAL A 135 1.77 -7.61 12.09
CA VAL A 135 2.97 -8.42 11.84
C VAL A 135 3.34 -9.23 13.08
N GLY A 136 3.90 -10.41 12.87
CA GLY A 136 4.35 -11.35 13.88
C GLY A 136 5.87 -11.40 14.06
N ALA A 137 6.30 -11.57 15.31
CA ALA A 137 7.69 -11.86 15.67
C ALA A 137 7.78 -13.04 16.65
N GLY A 138 6.78 -13.92 16.62
CA GLY A 138 6.59 -15.06 17.51
C GLY A 138 6.94 -16.38 16.84
N ALA A 139 6.74 -17.50 17.55
CA ALA A 139 7.05 -18.82 17.00
C ALA A 139 5.99 -19.33 16.00
N GLU A 140 4.72 -19.00 16.23
CA GLU A 140 3.59 -19.39 15.37
C GLU A 140 3.24 -18.36 14.30
N HIS A 141 3.65 -17.11 14.52
CA HIS A 141 3.36 -15.99 13.64
C HIS A 141 4.66 -15.22 13.43
N THR A 142 5.23 -15.40 12.25
CA THR A 142 6.51 -14.82 11.87
C THR A 142 6.31 -13.91 10.68
N SER A 143 7.01 -12.79 10.67
CA SER A 143 7.05 -11.93 9.50
C SER A 143 8.48 -11.60 9.12
N VAL A 144 8.69 -11.44 7.81
CA VAL A 144 9.94 -10.94 7.25
C VAL A 144 9.64 -9.63 6.52
N LEU A 145 10.24 -8.54 6.97
CA LEU A 145 10.23 -7.27 6.26
C LEU A 145 11.31 -7.31 5.17
N GLU A 146 10.90 -7.10 3.92
CA GLU A 146 11.80 -6.89 2.80
C GLU A 146 11.91 -5.40 2.48
N LEU A 147 13.13 -4.89 2.45
CA LEU A 147 13.45 -3.55 1.94
C LEU A 147 14.22 -3.68 0.64
N HIS A 148 13.68 -3.14 -0.43
CA HIS A 148 14.31 -3.21 -1.74
C HIS A 148 14.63 -1.82 -2.27
N ASN A 149 15.86 -1.67 -2.74
CA ASN A 149 16.36 -0.44 -3.33
C ASN A 149 16.46 -0.60 -4.86
N PRO A 150 15.53 -0.03 -5.64
CA PRO A 150 15.59 -0.14 -7.10
C PRO A 150 16.65 0.78 -7.73
N ASP A 151 17.27 1.68 -6.97
CA ASP A 151 18.25 2.64 -7.47
C ASP A 151 19.67 2.05 -7.49
N THR A 152 20.62 2.79 -8.08
CA THR A 152 22.03 2.42 -8.12
C THR A 152 22.81 2.85 -6.88
N GLY A 153 22.38 3.92 -6.21
CA GLY A 153 22.97 4.41 -4.97
C GLY A 153 22.41 3.71 -3.72
N PRO A 154 23.08 3.81 -2.56
CA PRO A 154 22.57 3.22 -1.32
C PRO A 154 21.35 4.00 -0.79
N ALA A 155 20.49 3.29 -0.08
CA ALA A 155 19.37 3.85 0.67
C ALA A 155 19.44 3.45 2.14
N THR A 156 18.82 4.24 3.02
CA THR A 156 18.75 3.95 4.45
C THR A 156 17.31 4.09 4.96
N ALA A 157 16.92 3.21 5.88
CA ALA A 157 15.63 3.29 6.56
C ALA A 157 15.76 3.09 8.07
N THR A 158 14.83 3.70 8.80
CA THR A 158 14.58 3.41 10.21
C THR A 158 13.21 2.76 10.33
N ILE A 159 13.14 1.69 11.12
CA ILE A 159 11.92 0.95 11.41
C ILE A 159 11.59 1.18 12.88
N THR A 160 10.45 1.82 13.14
CA THR A 160 9.87 1.89 14.49
C THR A 160 8.79 0.83 14.63
N VAL A 161 8.58 0.36 15.86
CA VAL A 161 7.73 -0.79 16.14
C VAL A 161 6.81 -0.45 17.30
N LEU A 162 5.51 -0.67 17.12
CA LEU A 162 4.51 -0.61 18.17
C LEU A 162 4.09 -2.02 18.55
N GLY A 163 3.95 -2.29 19.86
CA GLY A 163 3.39 -3.52 20.41
C GLY A 163 2.19 -3.22 21.31
N GLN A 164 1.68 -4.21 22.03
CA GLN A 164 0.45 -4.03 22.83
C GLN A 164 0.67 -3.13 24.05
N SER A 165 1.90 -3.05 24.54
CA SER A 165 2.26 -2.21 25.70
C SER A 165 2.93 -0.88 25.30
N GLY A 166 2.77 -0.46 24.04
CA GLY A 166 3.38 0.76 23.52
C GLY A 166 4.57 0.50 22.57
N PRO A 167 5.42 1.51 22.33
CA PRO A 167 6.60 1.38 21.48
C PRO A 167 7.54 0.26 21.96
N VAL A 168 7.94 -0.61 21.05
CA VAL A 168 8.94 -1.63 21.30
C VAL A 168 10.31 -1.03 21.00
N GLY A 169 11.23 -1.13 21.95
CA GLY A 169 12.61 -0.69 21.75
C GLY A 169 13.19 -1.41 20.53
N ALA A 170 13.57 -0.64 19.50
CA ALA A 170 14.24 -1.19 18.31
C ALA A 170 15.61 -1.75 18.73
N GLY A 171 15.65 -3.05 19.01
CA GLY A 171 16.90 -3.80 19.13
C GLY A 171 17.54 -4.02 17.77
N GLY A 172 18.84 -4.31 17.77
CA GLY A 172 19.53 -4.88 16.60
C GLY A 172 19.59 -3.96 15.38
N ARG A 173 19.24 -4.51 14.21
CA ARG A 173 19.48 -3.89 12.89
C ARG A 173 18.40 -2.92 12.44
N LEU A 174 17.30 -2.75 13.19
CA LEU A 174 16.10 -2.01 12.75
C LEU A 174 16.26 -0.49 12.62
N ARG A 175 17.37 0.08 13.10
CA ARG A 175 17.69 1.52 12.95
C ARG A 175 18.80 1.72 11.92
N GLY A 176 18.60 2.66 10.99
CA GLY A 176 19.61 2.98 9.98
C GLY A 176 19.97 1.79 9.08
N VAL A 177 19.00 0.95 8.73
CA VAL A 177 19.19 -0.20 7.83
C VAL A 177 19.70 0.32 6.49
N SER A 178 20.94 -0.01 6.13
CA SER A 178 21.49 0.33 4.82
C SER A 178 21.20 -0.75 3.79
N VAL A 179 20.67 -0.33 2.64
CA VAL A 179 20.36 -1.17 1.49
C VAL A 179 21.15 -0.67 0.29
N ALA A 180 22.09 -1.48 -0.19
CA ALA A 180 22.86 -1.17 -1.38
C ALA A 180 21.95 -1.04 -2.62
N GLY A 181 22.40 -0.32 -3.64
CA GLY A 181 21.65 -0.19 -4.89
C GLY A 181 21.38 -1.54 -5.56
N GLY A 182 20.15 -1.73 -6.04
CA GLY A 182 19.67 -2.99 -6.65
C GLY A 182 19.53 -4.16 -5.67
N ALA A 183 19.75 -3.95 -4.36
CA ALA A 183 19.70 -5.02 -3.37
C ALA A 183 18.35 -5.09 -2.65
N THR A 184 18.05 -6.27 -2.13
CA THR A 184 17.01 -6.50 -1.11
C THR A 184 17.68 -6.85 0.20
N VAL A 185 17.30 -6.18 1.28
CA VAL A 185 17.60 -6.59 2.66
C VAL A 185 16.35 -7.25 3.24
N ARG A 186 16.54 -8.42 3.86
CA ARG A 186 15.49 -9.14 4.59
C ARG A 186 15.74 -9.03 6.08
N LEU A 187 14.71 -8.68 6.84
CA LEU A 187 14.74 -8.54 8.29
C LEU A 187 13.70 -9.50 8.86
N ASP A 188 14.17 -10.59 9.48
CA ASP A 188 13.32 -11.55 10.19
C ASP A 188 12.96 -10.96 11.56
N LEU A 189 11.69 -10.58 11.74
CA LEU A 189 11.25 -9.90 12.96
C LEU A 189 11.38 -10.80 14.19
N GLY A 190 11.22 -12.11 14.07
CA GLY A 190 11.40 -13.04 15.18
C GLY A 190 12.84 -13.08 15.70
N SER A 191 13.80 -12.82 14.82
CA SER A 191 15.23 -12.71 15.17
C SER A 191 15.60 -11.32 15.69
N GLU A 192 15.01 -10.25 15.15
CA GLU A 192 15.35 -8.86 15.50
C GLU A 192 14.62 -8.36 16.76
N ILE A 193 13.35 -8.75 16.94
CA ILE A 193 12.43 -8.27 17.99
C ILE A 193 11.49 -9.39 18.50
N PRO A 194 12.02 -10.49 19.08
CA PRO A 194 11.22 -11.65 19.47
C PRO A 194 10.06 -11.28 20.41
N LYS A 195 8.83 -11.37 19.91
CA LYS A 195 7.59 -10.95 20.59
C LYS A 195 6.44 -11.87 20.18
N ARG A 196 5.62 -12.28 21.15
CA ARG A 196 4.45 -13.15 20.88
C ARG A 196 3.18 -12.38 20.52
N GLU A 197 3.22 -11.07 20.68
CA GLU A 197 2.13 -10.16 20.43
C GLU A 197 2.12 -9.71 18.96
N GLU A 198 0.94 -9.32 18.47
CA GLU A 198 0.80 -8.56 17.22
C GLU A 198 1.55 -7.23 17.32
N LEU A 199 2.24 -6.88 16.25
CA LEU A 199 3.02 -5.65 16.14
C LEU A 199 2.55 -4.80 14.96
N ALA A 200 2.95 -3.54 14.99
CA ALA A 200 2.88 -2.66 13.83
C ALA A 200 4.26 -2.06 13.56
N LEU A 201 4.62 -1.96 12.28
CA LEU A 201 5.86 -1.36 11.81
C LEU A 201 5.58 -0.03 11.15
N HIS A 202 6.45 0.93 11.39
CA HIS A 202 6.54 2.16 10.63
C HIS A 202 7.93 2.23 10.00
N VAL A 203 7.96 2.17 8.67
CA VAL A 203 9.20 2.19 7.88
C VAL A 203 9.37 3.59 7.29
N THR A 204 10.39 4.29 7.76
CA THR A 204 10.77 5.61 7.25
C THR A 204 12.07 5.53 6.46
N THR A 205 12.02 5.86 5.17
CA THR A 205 13.23 5.98 4.34
C THR A 205 13.88 7.33 4.60
N GLU A 206 15.09 7.31 5.16
CA GLU A 206 15.84 8.52 5.53
C GLU A 206 16.65 9.07 4.35
N ARG A 207 17.14 8.18 3.48
CA ARG A 207 17.92 8.54 2.29
C ARG A 207 17.67 7.53 1.17
N GLY A 208 17.62 8.03 -0.06
CA GLY A 208 17.39 7.19 -1.25
C GLY A 208 15.91 6.82 -1.38
N ARG A 209 15.62 5.75 -2.12
CA ARG A 209 14.25 5.25 -2.31
C ARG A 209 14.19 3.78 -1.96
N LEU A 210 13.16 3.38 -1.20
CA LEU A 210 12.91 1.99 -0.84
C LEU A 210 11.46 1.65 -1.11
N ALA A 211 11.25 0.43 -1.59
CA ALA A 211 9.96 -0.23 -1.52
C ALA A 211 10.03 -1.26 -0.40
N ALA A 212 8.99 -1.32 0.44
CA ALA A 212 8.90 -2.31 1.49
C ALA A 212 7.69 -3.23 1.27
N THR A 213 7.84 -4.49 1.67
CA THR A 213 6.76 -5.47 1.69
C THR A 213 7.01 -6.43 2.84
N VAL A 214 5.96 -6.87 3.51
CA VAL A 214 6.07 -7.89 4.54
C VAL A 214 5.60 -9.23 3.98
N ILE A 215 6.39 -10.28 4.22
CA ILE A 215 5.95 -11.66 4.02
C ILE A 215 5.59 -12.18 5.41
N ASP A 216 4.30 -12.33 5.65
CA ASP A 216 3.74 -12.88 6.88
C ASP A 216 3.61 -14.39 6.78
N ALA A 217 3.72 -15.09 7.89
CA ALA A 217 3.63 -16.55 7.91
C ALA A 217 2.98 -17.05 9.19
N PHE A 218 2.14 -18.08 9.03
CA PHE A 218 1.64 -18.88 10.12
C PHE A 218 2.36 -20.23 10.13
N VAL A 219 2.99 -20.55 11.27
CA VAL A 219 3.78 -21.76 11.49
C VAL A 219 3.07 -22.61 12.54
N PRO A 220 2.28 -23.64 12.16
CA PRO A 220 1.59 -24.49 13.12
C PRO A 220 2.55 -25.17 14.09
N ILE A 221 2.24 -25.21 15.39
CA ILE A 221 2.99 -26.05 16.33
C ILE A 221 2.68 -27.52 16.08
N GLY A 222 3.72 -28.31 15.78
CA GLY A 222 3.61 -29.75 15.62
C GLY A 222 3.49 -30.17 14.15
N ARG A 223 2.32 -30.67 13.75
CA ARG A 223 2.07 -31.15 12.38
C ARG A 223 1.20 -30.14 11.63
N GLY A 224 1.70 -29.62 10.53
CA GLY A 224 1.00 -28.69 9.65
C GLY A 224 2.00 -28.04 8.68
N GLU A 225 1.51 -27.55 7.55
CA GLU A 225 2.34 -26.81 6.61
C GLU A 225 2.36 -25.33 6.99
N THR A 226 3.52 -24.67 6.86
CA THR A 226 3.62 -23.23 7.01
C THR A 226 2.87 -22.56 5.87
N THR A 227 1.91 -21.70 6.21
CA THR A 227 1.23 -20.84 5.24
C THR A 227 1.85 -19.46 5.29
N LYS A 228 1.82 -18.74 4.17
CA LYS A 228 2.34 -17.37 4.11
C LYS A 228 1.29 -16.47 3.48
N GLU A 229 1.46 -15.18 3.65
CA GLU A 229 0.70 -14.17 2.95
C GLU A 229 1.60 -12.94 2.74
N TYR A 230 1.35 -12.18 1.69
CA TYR A 230 1.94 -10.87 1.52
C TYR A 230 1.09 -9.82 2.25
N LEU A 231 1.74 -9.02 3.09
CA LEU A 231 1.14 -7.85 3.69
C LEU A 231 1.70 -6.61 2.98
N SER A 232 0.82 -5.91 2.25
CA SER A 232 1.15 -4.65 1.59
C SER A 232 1.24 -3.50 2.59
N GLY A 233 2.01 -2.47 2.22
CA GLY A 233 2.13 -1.25 3.01
C GLY A 233 0.83 -0.46 3.00
N GLN A 234 0.44 0.03 4.17
CA GLN A 234 -0.69 0.91 4.37
C GLN A 234 -0.27 2.37 4.17
N ARG A 235 -1.26 3.20 3.81
CA ARG A 235 -1.12 4.66 3.74
C ARG A 235 -0.93 5.26 5.15
N GLU A 236 -0.85 6.59 5.22
CA GLU A 236 -0.76 7.31 6.49
C GLU A 236 -1.93 6.93 7.43
N PRO A 237 -1.69 6.83 8.75
CA PRO A 237 -2.75 6.54 9.72
C PRO A 237 -3.92 7.51 9.60
N ALA A 238 -5.14 6.98 9.60
CA ALA A 238 -6.38 7.73 9.41
C ALA A 238 -7.36 7.49 10.57
N THR A 239 -8.52 8.13 10.57
CA THR A 239 -9.60 7.89 11.55
C THR A 239 -10.68 6.94 11.04
N SER A 240 -10.62 6.53 9.77
CA SER A 240 -11.43 5.45 9.20
C SER A 240 -10.54 4.58 8.31
N GLN A 241 -10.70 3.27 8.40
CA GLN A 241 -10.00 2.28 7.59
C GLN A 241 -10.99 1.25 7.06
N LEU A 242 -11.14 1.18 5.74
CA LEU A 242 -12.07 0.28 5.10
C LEU A 242 -11.37 -1.01 4.62
N LEU A 243 -11.67 -2.12 5.28
CA LEU A 243 -11.13 -3.46 5.00
C LEU A 243 -12.13 -4.22 4.11
N LEU A 244 -12.07 -4.00 2.79
CA LEU A 244 -12.96 -4.63 1.81
C LEU A 244 -12.44 -5.96 1.27
N GLY A 245 -13.37 -6.80 0.81
CA GLY A 245 -13.07 -8.04 0.12
C GLY A 245 -13.01 -9.25 1.04
N LEU A 246 -13.73 -9.23 2.15
CA LEU A 246 -13.77 -10.35 3.09
C LEU A 246 -14.45 -11.57 2.43
N PRO A 247 -13.76 -12.71 2.29
CA PRO A 247 -14.38 -13.93 1.79
C PRO A 247 -15.28 -14.54 2.87
N ALA A 248 -16.25 -15.36 2.44
CA ALA A 248 -17.06 -16.14 3.37
C ALA A 248 -16.24 -17.29 4.00
N GLY A 249 -16.63 -17.71 5.20
CA GLY A 249 -16.07 -18.90 5.86
C GLY A 249 -14.63 -18.69 6.36
N VAL A 250 -14.31 -17.50 6.86
CA VAL A 250 -13.03 -17.23 7.50
C VAL A 250 -12.99 -17.85 8.91
N ASP A 251 -11.96 -18.64 9.16
CA ASP A 251 -11.59 -19.17 10.47
C ASP A 251 -10.72 -18.17 11.23
N ASP A 252 -10.95 -18.09 12.55
CA ASP A 252 -10.26 -17.20 13.49
C ASP A 252 -10.09 -15.75 12.98
N PRO A 253 -11.18 -15.07 12.55
CA PRO A 253 -11.09 -13.72 12.05
C PRO A 253 -10.72 -12.74 13.18
N GLU A 254 -9.70 -11.95 12.92
CA GLU A 254 -9.16 -10.92 13.80
C GLU A 254 -9.05 -9.58 13.05
N VAL A 255 -9.33 -8.48 13.75
CA VAL A 255 -8.96 -7.13 13.32
C VAL A 255 -7.82 -6.66 14.21
N VAL A 256 -6.73 -6.19 13.62
CA VAL A 256 -5.59 -5.61 14.35
C VAL A 256 -5.55 -4.12 14.06
N VAL A 257 -5.49 -3.30 15.10
CA VAL A 257 -5.45 -1.84 15.01
C VAL A 257 -4.24 -1.32 15.74
N ALA A 258 -3.48 -0.43 15.10
CA ALA A 258 -2.37 0.29 15.71
C ALA A 258 -2.76 1.76 15.87
N ASN A 259 -2.88 2.22 17.11
CA ASN A 259 -3.05 3.63 17.42
C ASN A 259 -1.68 4.30 17.36
N THR A 260 -1.50 5.24 16.43
CA THR A 260 -0.21 5.89 16.20
C THR A 260 -0.06 7.20 16.97
N SER A 261 -1.10 7.62 17.68
CA SER A 261 -1.12 8.85 18.50
C SER A 261 -0.60 8.63 19.92
N ASP A 262 -0.34 9.73 20.63
CA ASP A 262 0.03 9.74 22.05
C ASP A 262 -1.17 9.70 23.02
N SER A 263 -2.38 9.56 22.46
CA SER A 263 -3.64 9.62 23.19
C SER A 263 -4.42 8.32 23.01
N ALA A 264 -5.22 7.93 24.00
CA ALA A 264 -6.05 6.72 23.86
C ALA A 264 -7.08 6.90 22.73
N SER A 265 -7.28 5.86 21.92
CA SER A 265 -8.22 5.85 20.81
C SER A 265 -9.44 5.00 21.14
N ARG A 266 -10.64 5.52 20.88
CA ARG A 266 -11.87 4.72 20.84
C ARG A 266 -12.00 4.15 19.45
N VAL A 267 -12.14 2.83 19.37
CA VAL A 267 -12.26 2.10 18.10
C VAL A 267 -13.60 1.38 18.08
N SER A 268 -14.32 1.55 16.98
CA SER A 268 -15.56 0.81 16.67
C SER A 268 -15.43 0.10 15.33
N LEU A 269 -16.16 -0.99 15.16
CA LEU A 269 -16.21 -1.76 13.93
C LEU A 269 -17.62 -1.64 13.33
N ARG A 270 -17.69 -1.28 12.05
CA ARG A 270 -18.91 -1.29 11.25
C ARG A 270 -18.82 -2.41 10.22
N LEU A 271 -19.91 -3.14 10.04
CA LEU A 271 -20.04 -4.14 8.99
C LEU A 271 -20.51 -3.47 7.72
N VAL A 272 -19.87 -3.82 6.59
CA VAL A 272 -20.21 -3.32 5.26
C VAL A 272 -20.84 -4.47 4.47
N THR A 273 -22.10 -4.33 4.06
CA THR A 273 -22.83 -5.31 3.24
C THR A 273 -23.26 -4.71 1.91
N ALA A 274 -24.02 -5.48 1.11
CA ALA A 274 -24.60 -4.98 -0.14
C ALA A 274 -25.75 -3.99 0.07
N GLU A 275 -26.29 -3.93 1.29
CA GLU A 275 -27.48 -3.15 1.64
C GLU A 275 -27.13 -1.92 2.46
N ALA A 276 -26.17 -2.03 3.39
CA ALA A 276 -25.84 -0.95 4.32
C ALA A 276 -24.48 -1.12 5.00
N THR A 277 -24.02 -0.04 5.65
CA THR A 277 -22.86 0.00 6.53
C THR A 277 -23.28 0.41 7.93
N PHE A 278 -23.20 -0.51 8.88
CA PHE A 278 -23.80 -0.32 10.21
C PHE A 278 -22.92 -0.84 11.34
N THR A 279 -23.09 -0.28 12.53
CA THR A 279 -22.46 -0.77 13.76
C THR A 279 -23.32 -1.88 14.36
N PRO A 280 -22.81 -3.12 14.52
CA PRO A 280 -23.54 -4.19 15.19
C PRO A 280 -23.81 -3.83 16.66
N THR A 281 -24.99 -4.18 17.17
CA THR A 281 -25.41 -3.76 18.53
C THR A 281 -24.58 -4.45 19.62
N GLU A 282 -24.05 -5.64 19.34
CA GLU A 282 -23.26 -6.47 20.24
C GLU A 282 -21.79 -6.04 20.34
N LEU A 283 -21.35 -5.05 19.55
CA LEU A 283 -19.99 -4.54 19.54
C LEU A 283 -19.89 -3.25 20.36
N GLU A 284 -19.21 -3.33 21.49
CA GLU A 284 -18.83 -2.16 22.27
C GLU A 284 -17.61 -1.46 21.63
N GLU A 285 -17.56 -0.13 21.75
CA GLU A 285 -16.34 0.62 21.45
C GLU A 285 -15.20 0.12 22.35
N VAL A 286 -14.04 -0.10 21.76
CA VAL A 286 -12.87 -0.58 22.49
C VAL A 286 -11.79 0.49 22.53
N LEU A 287 -11.17 0.64 23.71
CA LEU A 287 -10.02 1.53 23.87
C LEU A 287 -8.75 0.87 23.36
N VAL A 288 -7.99 1.58 22.54
CA VAL A 288 -6.61 1.23 22.16
C VAL A 288 -5.70 2.25 22.83
N ASP A 289 -4.76 1.77 23.63
CA ASP A 289 -3.84 2.63 24.38
C ASP A 289 -2.98 3.50 23.44
N PRO A 290 -2.44 4.63 23.92
CA PRO A 290 -1.48 5.43 23.17
C PRO A 290 -0.34 4.61 22.57
N ALA A 291 0.03 4.92 21.32
CA ALA A 291 1.19 4.36 20.63
C ALA A 291 1.28 2.83 20.72
N SER A 292 0.15 2.12 20.61
CA SER A 292 0.05 0.69 20.88
C SER A 292 -0.77 -0.05 19.83
N VAL A 293 -0.66 -1.37 19.84
CA VAL A 293 -1.38 -2.29 18.97
C VAL A 293 -2.41 -3.06 19.77
N ARG A 294 -3.63 -3.22 19.24
CA ARG A 294 -4.65 -4.08 19.83
C ARG A 294 -5.24 -5.00 18.77
N ARG A 295 -5.38 -6.27 19.13
CA ARG A 295 -6.09 -7.28 18.33
C ARG A 295 -7.48 -7.53 18.89
N PHE A 296 -8.43 -7.72 17.99
CA PHE A 296 -9.83 -8.00 18.28
C PHE A 296 -10.23 -9.28 17.58
N SER A 297 -10.54 -10.34 18.34
CA SER A 297 -11.21 -11.49 17.75
C SER A 297 -12.66 -11.11 17.46
N ILE A 298 -13.06 -11.26 16.20
CA ILE A 298 -14.43 -11.02 15.73
C ILE A 298 -15.11 -12.32 15.30
N THR A 299 -14.61 -13.46 15.79
CA THR A 299 -15.15 -14.79 15.47
C THR A 299 -16.61 -14.95 15.83
N LYS A 300 -17.05 -14.40 16.98
CA LYS A 300 -18.47 -14.46 17.38
C LYS A 300 -19.34 -13.60 16.48
N LEU A 301 -18.82 -12.44 16.05
CA LEU A 301 -19.52 -11.52 15.17
C LEU A 301 -19.71 -12.13 13.79
N LEU A 302 -18.64 -12.61 13.14
CA LEU A 302 -18.73 -13.17 11.78
C LEU A 302 -19.47 -14.53 11.72
N ARG A 303 -19.80 -15.13 12.86
CA ARG A 303 -20.63 -16.34 12.95
C ARG A 303 -22.11 -16.05 13.27
N SER A 304 -22.48 -14.80 13.55
CA SER A 304 -23.87 -14.44 13.82
C SER A 304 -24.62 -14.18 12.51
N ASP A 305 -25.95 -14.26 12.57
CA ASP A 305 -26.82 -13.95 11.41
C ASP A 305 -26.67 -12.49 10.94
N VAL A 306 -26.25 -11.58 11.83
CA VAL A 306 -26.01 -10.16 11.53
C VAL A 306 -24.84 -9.97 10.56
N ALA A 307 -23.91 -10.94 10.49
CA ALA A 307 -22.78 -10.91 9.57
C ALA A 307 -23.04 -11.62 8.23
N GLU A 308 -24.27 -12.05 7.96
CA GLU A 308 -24.65 -12.59 6.65
C GLU A 308 -24.43 -11.51 5.56
N GLY A 309 -23.75 -11.89 4.48
CA GLY A 309 -23.52 -10.97 3.35
C GLY A 309 -22.48 -9.88 3.60
N VAL A 310 -21.70 -9.95 4.69
CA VAL A 310 -20.59 -9.01 4.92
C VAL A 310 -19.55 -9.09 3.81
N LEU A 311 -19.23 -7.94 3.23
CA LEU A 311 -18.24 -7.75 2.18
C LEU A 311 -16.98 -7.04 2.68
N GLY A 312 -17.08 -6.34 3.83
CA GLY A 312 -15.98 -5.64 4.45
C GLY A 312 -16.25 -5.20 5.87
N ILE A 313 -15.21 -4.65 6.51
CA ILE A 313 -15.29 -4.04 7.84
C ILE A 313 -14.71 -2.64 7.73
N GLU A 314 -15.45 -1.64 8.19
CA GLU A 314 -14.90 -0.31 8.43
C GLU A 314 -14.48 -0.20 9.90
N VAL A 315 -13.20 0.11 10.12
CA VAL A 315 -12.65 0.43 11.43
C VAL A 315 -12.72 1.94 11.59
N VAL A 316 -13.44 2.42 12.61
CA VAL A 316 -13.54 3.86 12.90
C VAL A 316 -12.83 4.14 14.21
N SER A 317 -11.88 5.06 14.20
CA SER A 317 -11.03 5.42 15.33
C SER A 317 -11.10 6.90 15.67
N SER A 318 -11.08 7.24 16.96
CA SER A 318 -11.06 8.64 17.41
C SER A 318 -9.69 9.31 17.29
N GLN A 319 -8.64 8.52 16.99
CA GLN A 319 -7.27 8.98 16.73
C GLN A 319 -6.74 8.35 15.43
N PRO A 320 -5.71 8.94 14.80
CA PRO A 320 -5.03 8.31 13.68
C PRO A 320 -4.57 6.89 14.01
N ALA A 321 -4.95 5.95 13.16
CA ALA A 321 -4.68 4.54 13.30
C ALA A 321 -4.48 3.87 11.94
N THR A 322 -3.80 2.73 11.96
CA THR A 322 -3.73 1.77 10.86
C THR A 322 -4.41 0.47 11.28
N ALA A 323 -4.92 -0.28 10.31
CA ALA A 323 -5.71 -1.48 10.60
C ALA A 323 -5.47 -2.58 9.59
N SER A 324 -5.62 -3.84 10.01
CA SER A 324 -5.65 -4.98 9.12
C SER A 324 -6.67 -6.00 9.61
N PHE A 325 -7.19 -6.78 8.68
CA PHE A 325 -7.91 -8.00 8.99
C PHE A 325 -6.99 -9.19 8.74
N ARG A 326 -7.08 -10.18 9.62
CA ARG A 326 -6.37 -11.45 9.52
C ARG A 326 -7.32 -12.60 9.79
N GLY A 327 -7.10 -13.72 9.12
CA GLY A 327 -7.83 -14.95 9.38
C GLY A 327 -7.30 -16.07 8.53
N ARG A 328 -8.05 -17.17 8.44
CA ARG A 328 -7.71 -18.29 7.57
C ARG A 328 -8.88 -18.73 6.72
N VAL A 329 -8.62 -19.13 5.48
CA VAL A 329 -9.63 -19.73 4.61
C VAL A 329 -9.10 -21.07 4.14
N ARG A 330 -9.80 -22.16 4.47
CA ARG A 330 -9.36 -23.53 4.15
C ARG A 330 -7.94 -23.86 4.68
N GLY A 331 -7.57 -23.23 5.81
CA GLY A 331 -6.25 -23.39 6.43
C GLY A 331 -5.17 -22.43 5.94
N ASP A 332 -5.40 -21.74 4.81
CA ASP A 332 -4.48 -20.75 4.25
C ASP A 332 -4.60 -19.40 4.95
N LEU A 333 -3.49 -18.68 5.06
CA LEU A 333 -3.46 -17.39 5.73
C LEU A 333 -4.09 -16.32 4.82
N LEU A 334 -4.94 -15.48 5.40
CA LEU A 334 -5.56 -14.35 4.70
C LEU A 334 -5.23 -13.07 5.45
N SER A 335 -4.81 -12.05 4.70
CA SER A 335 -4.73 -10.68 5.19
C SER A 335 -5.48 -9.72 4.28
N VAL A 336 -6.13 -8.72 4.88
CA VAL A 336 -6.75 -7.60 4.18
C VAL A 336 -6.28 -6.31 4.84
N VAL A 337 -5.84 -5.36 4.02
CA VAL A 337 -5.49 -4.00 4.45
C VAL A 337 -6.28 -2.98 3.63
N PRO A 338 -6.46 -1.74 4.13
CA PRO A 338 -7.13 -0.70 3.37
C PRO A 338 -6.38 -0.41 2.08
N ALA A 339 -7.09 -0.40 0.95
CA ALA A 339 -6.54 -0.06 -0.35
C ALA A 339 -6.50 1.47 -0.56
N GLY A 340 -7.42 2.16 0.12
CA GLY A 340 -7.67 3.58 0.01
C GLY A 340 -8.41 3.93 -1.28
N PRO A 341 -8.97 5.15 -1.36
CA PRO A 341 -9.81 5.53 -2.48
C PRO A 341 -9.00 5.62 -3.78
N VAL A 342 -9.68 5.28 -4.88
CA VAL A 342 -9.27 5.53 -6.26
C VAL A 342 -10.35 6.37 -6.94
N ALA A 343 -9.94 7.43 -7.62
CA ALA A 343 -10.84 8.31 -8.37
C ALA A 343 -10.61 8.23 -9.90
N GLY A 344 -9.51 7.61 -10.32
CA GLY A 344 -9.16 7.40 -11.73
C GLY A 344 -9.12 5.93 -12.13
N PRO A 345 -8.76 5.64 -13.40
CA PRO A 345 -8.69 4.27 -13.91
C PRO A 345 -7.67 3.46 -13.14
N THR A 346 -8.02 2.22 -12.81
CA THR A 346 -7.13 1.21 -12.24
C THR A 346 -7.12 -0.07 -13.07
N LEU A 347 -6.02 -0.82 -12.98
CA LEU A 347 -5.84 -2.10 -13.64
C LEU A 347 -5.53 -3.18 -12.60
N VAL A 348 -6.20 -4.32 -12.69
CA VAL A 348 -6.03 -5.42 -11.72
C VAL A 348 -5.81 -6.74 -12.44
N PRO A 349 -4.60 -7.33 -12.39
CA PRO A 349 -4.35 -8.67 -12.90
C PRO A 349 -5.12 -9.74 -12.13
N VAL A 350 -5.89 -10.57 -12.83
CA VAL A 350 -6.62 -11.69 -12.22
C VAL A 350 -5.71 -12.91 -12.18
N ALA A 351 -5.22 -13.23 -10.98
CA ALA A 351 -4.28 -14.33 -10.76
C ALA A 351 -4.92 -15.72 -10.88
N TYR A 352 -6.15 -15.85 -10.41
CA TYR A 352 -6.88 -17.12 -10.35
C TYR A 352 -8.30 -16.96 -10.89
N PRO A 353 -8.86 -17.97 -11.57
CA PRO A 353 -10.25 -17.93 -12.02
C PRO A 353 -11.21 -17.90 -10.82
N GLY A 354 -12.43 -17.42 -11.05
CA GLY A 354 -13.46 -17.37 -10.00
C GLY A 354 -13.34 -16.17 -9.06
N ALA A 355 -12.55 -15.18 -9.43
CA ALA A 355 -12.42 -13.94 -8.69
C ALA A 355 -13.76 -13.17 -8.57
N ARG A 356 -13.87 -12.33 -7.55
CA ARG A 356 -14.97 -11.39 -7.34
C ARG A 356 -14.38 -10.02 -7.06
N LEU A 357 -14.89 -8.99 -7.71
CA LEU A 357 -14.50 -7.61 -7.43
C LEU A 357 -15.50 -7.04 -6.43
N VAL A 358 -15.03 -6.52 -5.30
CA VAL A 358 -15.84 -5.82 -4.31
C VAL A 358 -15.49 -4.34 -4.41
N LEU A 359 -16.51 -3.48 -4.50
CA LEU A 359 -16.38 -2.02 -4.56
C LEU A 359 -17.15 -1.41 -3.39
N GLY A 360 -16.64 -0.37 -2.75
CA GLY A 360 -17.31 0.29 -1.62
C GLY A 360 -16.67 1.62 -1.28
N GLY A 361 -17.07 2.23 -0.16
CA GLY A 361 -16.44 3.44 0.35
C GLY A 361 -16.58 4.66 -0.57
N ALA A 362 -17.68 4.73 -1.34
CA ALA A 362 -17.88 5.84 -2.25
C ALA A 362 -18.18 7.15 -1.50
N GLU A 363 -17.57 8.26 -1.88
CA GLU A 363 -17.84 9.55 -1.23
C GLU A 363 -19.21 10.13 -1.63
N THR A 364 -19.58 9.93 -2.88
CA THR A 364 -20.85 10.38 -3.48
C THR A 364 -21.47 9.26 -4.30
N LEU A 365 -22.75 9.44 -4.66
CA LEU A 365 -23.38 8.61 -5.68
C LEU A 365 -22.63 8.78 -7.00
N GLY A 366 -22.29 7.68 -7.64
CA GLY A 366 -21.60 7.66 -8.94
C GLY A 366 -21.70 6.29 -9.59
N THR A 367 -20.88 6.08 -10.61
CA THR A 367 -20.80 4.77 -11.27
C THR A 367 -19.37 4.29 -11.39
N VAL A 368 -19.19 2.98 -11.55
CA VAL A 368 -17.91 2.36 -11.82
C VAL A 368 -18.04 1.49 -13.06
N GLU A 369 -17.25 1.78 -14.09
CA GLU A 369 -17.12 0.91 -15.26
C GLU A 369 -16.09 -0.18 -14.97
N VAL A 370 -16.48 -1.43 -15.17
CA VAL A 370 -15.64 -2.61 -15.00
C VAL A 370 -15.54 -3.35 -16.33
N VAL A 371 -14.39 -3.27 -16.98
CA VAL A 371 -14.08 -3.99 -18.22
C VAL A 371 -13.16 -5.16 -17.92
N SER A 372 -13.51 -6.34 -18.41
CA SER A 372 -12.75 -7.58 -18.21
C SER A 372 -12.12 -8.02 -19.54
N TYR A 373 -10.83 -8.34 -19.53
CA TYR A 373 -10.08 -8.84 -20.70
C TYR A 373 -9.56 -10.27 -20.46
N ASP A 374 -9.51 -11.10 -21.50
CA ASP A 374 -8.83 -12.39 -21.44
C ASP A 374 -7.30 -12.26 -21.58
N GLY A 375 -6.55 -13.35 -21.40
CA GLY A 375 -5.08 -13.34 -21.52
C GLY A 375 -4.54 -13.00 -22.91
N ARG A 376 -5.41 -12.82 -23.91
CA ARG A 376 -5.05 -12.37 -25.27
C ARG A 376 -5.44 -10.92 -25.52
N GLY A 377 -5.96 -10.20 -24.52
CA GLY A 377 -6.40 -8.81 -24.64
C GLY A 377 -7.82 -8.63 -25.18
N ARG A 378 -8.59 -9.72 -25.39
CA ARG A 378 -9.95 -9.56 -25.88
C ARG A 378 -10.88 -9.23 -24.74
N GLU A 379 -11.75 -8.24 -24.93
CA GLU A 379 -12.82 -7.98 -23.98
C GLU A 379 -13.73 -9.22 -23.85
N VAL A 380 -14.00 -9.59 -22.61
CA VAL A 380 -14.82 -10.74 -22.26
C VAL A 380 -16.05 -10.40 -21.42
N GLY A 381 -16.16 -9.14 -21.01
CA GLY A 381 -17.33 -8.55 -20.36
C GLY A 381 -17.07 -7.08 -20.02
N SER A 382 -18.13 -6.29 -20.01
CA SER A 382 -18.16 -4.93 -19.48
C SER A 382 -19.41 -4.77 -18.61
N LYS A 383 -19.29 -4.08 -17.49
CA LYS A 383 -20.40 -3.80 -16.58
C LYS A 383 -20.25 -2.40 -16.00
N MET A 384 -21.32 -1.62 -16.05
CA MET A 384 -21.45 -0.38 -15.30
C MET A 384 -22.17 -0.68 -13.98
N VAL A 385 -21.62 -0.17 -12.88
CA VAL A 385 -22.09 -0.45 -11.52
C VAL A 385 -22.42 0.86 -10.84
N GLU A 386 -23.64 1.03 -10.37
CA GLU A 386 -24.01 2.15 -9.52
C GLU A 386 -23.46 1.91 -8.11
N ILE A 387 -22.92 2.95 -7.50
CA ILE A 387 -22.34 2.88 -6.16
C ILE A 387 -22.66 4.15 -5.36
N GLY A 388 -22.77 3.99 -4.04
CA GLY A 388 -23.00 5.09 -3.11
C GLY A 388 -22.33 4.87 -1.76
N PRO A 389 -22.39 5.85 -0.86
CA PRO A 389 -21.62 5.84 0.39
C PRO A 389 -22.02 4.77 1.40
N GLU A 390 -23.25 4.27 1.30
CA GLU A 390 -23.86 3.47 2.36
C GLU A 390 -23.57 1.97 2.25
N ALA A 391 -23.11 1.46 1.10
CA ALA A 391 -23.00 0.02 0.86
C ALA A 391 -21.82 -0.34 -0.04
N ALA A 392 -21.46 -1.62 -0.04
CA ALA A 392 -20.54 -2.19 -1.01
C ALA A 392 -21.30 -2.93 -2.11
N VAL A 393 -20.66 -3.16 -3.26
CA VAL A 393 -21.23 -3.95 -4.35
C VAL A 393 -20.26 -5.04 -4.74
N GLU A 394 -20.76 -6.26 -4.83
CA GLU A 394 -20.02 -7.38 -5.41
C GLU A 394 -20.29 -7.47 -6.93
N VAL A 395 -19.20 -7.51 -7.69
CA VAL A 395 -19.18 -7.66 -9.15
C VAL A 395 -18.56 -9.00 -9.50
N LYS A 396 -19.37 -9.87 -10.09
CA LYS A 396 -18.90 -11.16 -10.60
C LYS A 396 -17.92 -10.96 -11.76
N VAL A 397 -16.72 -11.51 -11.63
CA VAL A 397 -15.71 -11.49 -12.69
C VAL A 397 -15.92 -12.69 -13.65
N PRO A 398 -15.91 -12.50 -14.98
CA PRO A 398 -15.98 -13.60 -15.92
C PRO A 398 -14.82 -14.60 -15.71
N GLY A 399 -15.10 -15.91 -15.70
CA GLY A 399 -14.09 -16.93 -15.34
C GLY A 399 -12.86 -17.01 -16.27
N ARG A 400 -12.93 -16.40 -17.47
CA ARG A 400 -11.82 -16.28 -18.42
C ARG A 400 -11.08 -14.95 -18.35
N ALA A 401 -11.49 -14.04 -17.48
CA ALA A 401 -10.84 -12.76 -17.30
C ALA A 401 -9.44 -12.96 -16.70
N ALA A 402 -8.47 -12.26 -17.27
CA ALA A 402 -7.07 -12.24 -16.87
C ALA A 402 -6.65 -10.84 -16.39
N LEU A 403 -7.37 -9.80 -16.78
CA LEU A 403 -7.14 -8.41 -16.41
C LEU A 403 -8.48 -7.69 -16.27
N LEU A 404 -8.62 -6.85 -15.25
CA LEU A 404 -9.72 -5.92 -15.09
C LEU A 404 -9.23 -4.49 -15.30
N ARG A 405 -10.02 -3.66 -15.97
CA ARG A 405 -9.97 -2.21 -15.87
C ARG A 405 -11.17 -1.76 -15.07
N VAL A 406 -10.94 -0.97 -14.04
CA VAL A 406 -11.99 -0.43 -13.15
C VAL A 406 -11.84 1.09 -13.16
N GLU A 407 -12.90 1.80 -13.51
CA GLU A 407 -12.87 3.25 -13.68
C GLU A 407 -14.08 3.88 -12.99
N PRO A 408 -13.87 4.55 -11.84
CA PRO A 408 -14.90 5.34 -11.18
C PRO A 408 -15.26 6.58 -12.00
N GLN A 409 -16.53 6.97 -11.96
CA GLN A 409 -17.08 8.14 -12.63
C GLN A 409 -17.93 8.93 -11.63
N ASP A 410 -17.64 10.23 -11.49
CA ASP A 410 -18.32 11.16 -10.60
C ASP A 410 -18.31 10.77 -9.10
N THR A 411 -17.38 9.90 -8.71
CA THR A 411 -17.14 9.47 -7.32
C THR A 411 -15.74 8.88 -7.18
N SER A 412 -15.24 8.74 -5.95
CA SER A 412 -14.11 7.88 -5.61
C SER A 412 -14.63 6.56 -5.06
N VAL A 413 -13.86 5.48 -5.15
CA VAL A 413 -14.23 4.19 -4.52
C VAL A 413 -12.99 3.52 -3.93
N GLU A 414 -13.18 2.74 -2.88
CA GLU A 414 -12.26 1.67 -2.53
C GLU A 414 -12.71 0.38 -3.20
N GLY A 415 -11.78 -0.53 -3.47
CA GLY A 415 -12.15 -1.84 -3.96
C GLY A 415 -11.10 -2.89 -3.71
N ALA A 416 -11.52 -4.14 -3.88
CA ALA A 416 -10.67 -5.30 -3.68
C ALA A 416 -11.07 -6.43 -4.63
N LEU A 417 -10.08 -7.07 -5.25
CA LEU A 417 -10.24 -8.32 -5.96
C LEU A 417 -10.07 -9.48 -4.98
N VAL A 418 -11.16 -10.20 -4.74
CA VAL A 418 -11.21 -11.38 -3.87
C VAL A 418 -10.98 -12.63 -4.71
N LEU A 419 -9.92 -13.36 -4.38
CA LEU A 419 -9.50 -14.58 -5.05
C LEU A 419 -9.79 -15.75 -4.10
N THR A 420 -10.56 -16.75 -4.53
CA THR A 420 -10.84 -17.94 -3.72
C THR A 420 -10.78 -19.21 -4.57
N ASN A 421 -10.18 -20.26 -4.03
CA ASN A 421 -10.18 -21.58 -4.65
C ASN A 421 -10.12 -22.68 -3.57
N ALA A 422 -9.84 -23.93 -3.94
CA ALA A 422 -9.72 -25.03 -2.98
C ALA A 422 -8.54 -24.88 -1.99
N ASP A 423 -7.53 -24.09 -2.36
CA ASP A 423 -6.27 -23.93 -1.61
C ASP A 423 -6.32 -22.79 -0.60
N GLY A 424 -7.21 -21.80 -0.76
CA GLY A 424 -7.27 -20.66 0.14
C GLY A 424 -8.05 -19.46 -0.37
N ALA A 425 -7.65 -18.28 0.10
CA ALA A 425 -8.14 -16.99 -0.35
C ALA A 425 -7.04 -15.93 -0.31
N ALA A 426 -7.02 -15.03 -1.29
CA ALA A 426 -6.18 -13.82 -1.30
C ALA A 426 -7.03 -12.61 -1.67
N VAL A 427 -6.61 -11.44 -1.21
CA VAL A 427 -7.29 -10.17 -1.49
C VAL A 427 -6.27 -9.15 -2.01
N VAL A 428 -6.54 -8.57 -3.18
CA VAL A 428 -5.71 -7.52 -3.77
C VAL A 428 -6.53 -6.23 -3.85
N GLY A 429 -6.11 -5.19 -3.14
CA GLY A 429 -6.76 -3.89 -3.18
C GLY A 429 -6.62 -3.21 -4.54
N LEU A 430 -7.63 -2.42 -4.94
CA LEU A 430 -7.49 -1.48 -6.04
C LEU A 430 -6.47 -0.41 -5.66
N ARG A 431 -5.71 0.07 -6.64
CA ARG A 431 -4.80 1.19 -6.41
C ARG A 431 -4.88 2.21 -7.50
N GLU A 432 -4.58 3.44 -7.12
CA GLU A 432 -4.44 4.51 -8.08
C GLU A 432 -3.17 4.27 -8.92
N LEU A 433 -3.31 4.50 -10.22
CA LEU A 433 -2.21 4.36 -11.14
C LEU A 433 -1.30 5.57 -11.06
N LEU A 434 0.00 5.34 -10.86
CA LEU A 434 0.99 6.41 -10.93
C LEU A 434 1.01 6.97 -12.35
N ARG A 435 0.65 8.25 -12.50
CA ARG A 435 0.65 8.97 -13.78
C ARG A 435 1.52 10.21 -13.74
N GLU A 436 1.66 10.81 -12.57
CA GLU A 436 2.33 12.08 -12.35
C GLU A 436 3.41 11.92 -11.29
N GLY A 437 4.41 12.79 -11.37
CA GLY A 437 5.42 12.98 -10.34
C GLY A 437 5.38 14.43 -9.87
N LEU A 438 5.83 14.66 -8.64
CA LEU A 438 5.96 15.99 -8.08
C LEU A 438 7.39 16.49 -8.28
N VAL A 439 7.54 17.70 -8.81
CA VAL A 439 8.83 18.40 -8.88
C VAL A 439 8.76 19.74 -8.14
N PRO A 440 9.84 20.15 -7.45
CA PRO A 440 9.90 21.48 -6.85
C PRO A 440 9.62 22.56 -7.91
N ASP A 441 8.68 23.47 -7.62
CA ASP A 441 8.39 24.60 -8.51
C ASP A 441 9.45 25.69 -8.32
N VAL A 442 10.56 25.55 -9.06
CA VAL A 442 11.66 26.52 -9.08
C VAL A 442 11.54 27.31 -10.39
N ARG A 443 11.14 28.60 -10.30
CA ARG A 443 11.13 29.52 -11.44
C ARG A 443 12.09 30.66 -11.23
#